data_AF-A0A845K0W1-F1
#
_entry.id   AF-A0A845K0W1-F1
#
_cell.length_a   1.000
_cell.length_b   1.000
_cell.length_c   1.000
_cell.angle_alpha   90.00
_cell.angle_beta   90.00
_cell.angle_gamma   90.00
#
_symmetry.space_group_name_H-M   'P 1'
#
loop_
_entity.id
_entity.type
_entity.pdbx_description
1 polymer ?
#
loop_
_entity_poly.entity_id
_entity_poly.type
_entity_poly.pdbx_seq_one_letter_code
_entity_poly.pdbx_strand_id
1 'polypeptide(L)'
;MKLNIRKQNILFLVFIFIYPFFIFSFIRSAFEGSFQERNTFEVTTHARLAVEKAWETYHHAALGGTLASPSIQTELEMNLHKTRLLLAEAYNAEERGEEETVDELVTKIFGITEQILIESREPKK
;
A
#
# COMPACT_ATOMS: atom_id res chain seq x y z
N MET A 1 1.23 66.62 13.45
CA MET A 1 1.63 65.45 12.63
C MET A 1 0.39 64.59 12.39
N LYS A 2 -0.44 64.92 11.38
CA LYS A 2 -1.68 64.18 11.06
C LYS A 2 -1.33 62.99 10.18
N LEU A 3 -1.17 61.80 10.76
CA LEU A 3 -1.02 60.59 9.97
C LEU A 3 -2.34 60.29 9.23
N ASN A 4 -2.18 59.99 7.96
CA ASN A 4 -3.23 59.83 6.95
C ASN A 4 -4.01 58.52 7.20
N ILE A 5 -5.12 58.62 7.94
CA ILE A 5 -6.02 57.53 8.37
C ILE A 5 -6.42 56.61 7.18
N ARG A 6 -6.48 57.16 5.96
CA ARG A 6 -6.77 56.41 4.73
C ARG A 6 -5.71 55.36 4.37
N LYS A 7 -4.43 55.58 4.68
CA LYS A 7 -3.34 54.64 4.39
C LYS A 7 -3.30 53.45 5.36
N GLN A 8 -3.67 53.65 6.63
CA GLN A 8 -3.69 52.59 7.64
C GLN A 8 -4.78 51.54 7.36
N ASN A 9 -5.96 51.95 6.88
CA ASN A 9 -7.04 51.03 6.52
C ASN A 9 -6.70 50.18 5.28
N ILE A 10 -5.93 50.74 4.34
CA ILE A 10 -5.47 50.01 3.15
C ILE A 10 -4.43 48.95 3.53
N LEU A 11 -3.49 49.29 4.42
CA LEU A 11 -2.48 48.33 4.90
C LEU A 11 -3.13 47.16 5.65
N PHE A 12 -4.15 47.44 6.46
CA PHE A 12 -4.91 46.42 7.20
C PHE A 12 -5.72 45.50 6.28
N LEU A 13 -6.36 46.06 5.24
CA LEU A 13 -7.10 45.27 4.25
C LEU A 13 -6.17 44.33 3.46
N VAL A 14 -4.98 44.79 3.07
CA VAL A 14 -4.00 43.96 2.35
C VAL A 14 -3.54 42.76 3.20
N PHE A 15 -3.34 42.96 4.51
CA PHE A 15 -3.00 41.85 5.43
C PHE A 15 -4.12 40.81 5.54
N ILE A 16 -5.39 41.24 5.59
CA ILE A 16 -6.54 40.34 5.69
C ILE A 16 -6.69 39.44 4.45
N PHE A 17 -6.31 39.92 3.26
CA PHE A 17 -6.42 39.13 2.03
C PHE A 17 -5.19 38.27 1.72
N ILE A 18 -3.98 38.70 2.10
CA ILE A 18 -2.75 37.95 1.82
C ILE A 18 -2.50 36.83 2.83
N TYR A 19 -2.81 37.07 4.11
CA TYR A 19 -2.58 36.10 5.18
C TYR A 19 -3.35 34.77 5.02
N PRO A 20 -4.65 34.74 4.65
CA PRO A 20 -5.35 33.48 4.41
C PRO A 20 -4.82 32.75 3.16
N PHE A 21 -4.29 33.46 2.17
CA PHE A 21 -3.66 32.83 1.00
C PHE A 21 -2.36 32.09 1.38
N PHE A 22 -1.55 32.68 2.25
CA PHE A 22 -0.35 32.02 2.80
C PHE A 22 -0.69 30.83 3.69
N ILE A 23 -1.70 30.95 4.55
CA ILE A 23 -2.18 29.82 5.38
C ILE A 23 -2.73 28.71 4.49
N PHE A 24 -3.53 29.03 3.47
CA PHE A 24 -4.10 28.05 2.55
C PHE A 24 -3.02 27.31 1.76
N SER A 25 -1.99 28.03 1.27
CA SER A 25 -0.84 27.41 0.61
C SER A 25 -0.03 26.51 1.54
N PHE A 26 0.15 26.90 2.80
CA PHE A 26 0.86 26.11 3.81
C PHE A 26 0.07 24.85 4.22
N ILE A 27 -1.24 24.97 4.44
CA ILE A 27 -2.13 23.83 4.74
C ILE A 27 -2.16 22.86 3.57
N ARG A 28 -2.26 23.35 2.33
CA ARG A 28 -2.23 22.48 1.15
C ARG A 28 -0.95 21.66 1.08
N SER A 29 0.21 22.30 1.26
CA SER A 29 1.51 21.61 1.22
C SER A 29 1.70 20.60 2.36
N ALA A 30 1.16 20.87 3.55
CA ALA A 30 1.22 19.94 4.69
C ALA A 30 0.22 18.78 4.58
N PHE A 31 -0.92 18.99 3.91
CA PHE A 31 -1.94 17.96 3.71
C PHE A 31 -1.54 16.96 2.63
N GLU A 32 -0.93 17.43 1.53
CA GLU A 32 -0.51 16.61 0.38
C GLU A 32 0.51 15.53 0.78
N GLY A 33 1.43 15.85 1.71
CA GLY A 33 2.40 14.87 2.25
C GLY A 33 1.81 13.82 3.22
N SER A 34 0.63 14.05 3.80
CA SER A 34 0.00 13.14 4.78
C SER A 34 -1.05 12.19 4.18
N PHE A 35 -1.45 12.44 2.93
CA PHE A 35 -2.50 11.66 2.25
C PHE A 35 -1.92 10.45 1.51
N GLN A 36 -0.70 10.56 0.98
CA GLN A 36 -0.03 9.45 0.27
C GLN A 36 0.37 8.30 1.22
N GLU A 37 0.85 8.62 2.42
CA GLU A 37 1.29 7.64 3.43
C GLU A 37 0.17 6.71 3.95
N ARG A 38 -1.11 7.14 3.87
CA ARG A 38 -2.23 6.31 4.35
C ARG A 38 -2.75 5.29 3.33
N ASN A 39 -2.65 5.56 2.03
CA ASN A 39 -3.17 4.62 1.02
C ASN A 39 -2.21 3.44 0.80
N THR A 40 -0.90 3.66 0.88
CA THR A 40 0.11 2.60 0.68
C THR A 40 0.04 1.53 1.77
N PHE A 41 -0.09 1.95 3.03
CA PHE A 41 -0.20 1.05 4.19
C PHE A 41 -1.39 0.08 4.09
N GLU A 42 -2.49 0.53 3.49
CA GLU A 42 -3.64 -0.35 3.24
C GLU A 42 -3.30 -1.43 2.18
N VAL A 43 -2.54 -1.06 1.14
CA VAL A 43 -2.24 -1.93 0.00
C VAL A 43 -1.28 -3.07 0.39
N THR A 44 -0.21 -2.79 1.14
CA THR A 44 0.69 -3.85 1.68
C THR A 44 -0.03 -4.74 2.70
N THR A 45 -0.95 -4.18 3.48
CA THR A 45 -1.80 -4.95 4.41
C THR A 45 -2.70 -5.95 3.67
N HIS A 46 -3.33 -5.55 2.57
CA HIS A 46 -4.12 -6.46 1.75
C HIS A 46 -3.27 -7.59 1.12
N ALA A 47 -2.06 -7.26 0.67
CA ALA A 47 -1.12 -8.26 0.17
C ALA A 47 -0.74 -9.28 1.25
N ARG A 48 -0.46 -8.84 2.48
CA ARG A 48 -0.21 -9.73 3.62
C ARG A 48 -1.36 -10.70 3.87
N LEU A 49 -2.60 -10.20 3.90
CA LEU A 49 -3.78 -11.03 4.12
C LEU A 49 -3.97 -12.07 3.01
N ALA A 50 -3.67 -11.72 1.75
CA ALA A 50 -3.71 -12.67 0.64
C ALA A 50 -2.64 -13.77 0.79
N VAL A 51 -1.43 -13.40 1.21
CA VAL A 51 -0.36 -14.37 1.51
C VAL A 51 -0.77 -15.32 2.63
N GLU A 52 -1.33 -14.81 3.73
CA GLU A 52 -1.83 -15.63 4.85
C GLU A 52 -2.91 -16.61 4.39
N LYS A 53 -3.90 -16.13 3.63
CA LYS A 53 -4.97 -16.96 3.07
C LYS A 53 -4.43 -18.05 2.13
N ALA A 54 -3.42 -17.75 1.32
CA ALA A 54 -2.77 -18.72 0.45
C ALA A 54 -2.05 -19.80 1.27
N TRP A 55 -1.32 -19.40 2.32
CA TRP A 55 -0.67 -20.32 3.27
C TRP A 55 -1.65 -21.26 3.95
N GLU A 56 -2.78 -20.73 4.43
CA GLU A 56 -3.83 -21.51 5.09
C GLU A 56 -4.49 -22.51 4.13
N THR A 57 -4.83 -22.06 2.92
CA THR A 57 -5.49 -22.90 1.91
C THR A 57 -4.58 -24.05 1.48
N TYR A 58 -3.30 -23.75 1.20
CA TYR A 58 -2.31 -24.77 0.89
C TYR A 58 -2.11 -25.74 2.06
N HIS A 59 -1.95 -25.25 3.29
CA HIS A 59 -1.76 -26.11 4.46
C HIS A 59 -2.92 -27.07 4.67
N HIS A 60 -4.15 -26.58 4.51
CA HIS A 60 -5.33 -27.41 4.62
C HIS A 60 -5.32 -28.55 3.59
N ALA A 61 -4.99 -28.24 2.34
CA ALA A 61 -4.91 -29.23 1.26
C ALA A 61 -3.75 -30.22 1.46
N ALA A 62 -2.58 -29.75 1.90
CA ALA A 62 -1.41 -30.57 2.17
C ALA A 62 -1.66 -31.56 3.32
N LEU A 63 -2.23 -31.09 4.44
CA LEU A 63 -2.60 -31.94 5.58
C LEU A 63 -3.73 -32.91 5.24
N GLY A 64 -4.66 -32.51 4.38
CA GLY A 64 -5.73 -33.37 3.86
C GLY A 64 -5.25 -34.40 2.83
N GLY A 65 -4.02 -34.28 2.32
CA GLY A 65 -3.51 -35.12 1.24
C GLY A 65 -4.29 -34.92 -0.07
N THR A 66 -4.94 -33.78 -0.25
CA THR A 66 -5.85 -33.51 -1.40
C THR A 66 -5.16 -32.81 -2.56
N LEU A 67 -3.90 -32.38 -2.38
CA LEU A 67 -3.11 -31.77 -3.46
C LEU A 67 -2.96 -32.73 -4.64
N ALA A 68 -2.99 -32.15 -5.84
CA ALA A 68 -3.04 -32.91 -7.08
C ALA A 68 -1.81 -33.81 -7.31
N SER A 69 -0.61 -33.36 -6.92
CA SER A 69 0.61 -34.17 -7.02
C SER A 69 1.74 -33.63 -6.12
N PRO A 70 2.79 -34.44 -5.84
CA PRO A 70 3.99 -33.96 -5.15
C PRO A 70 4.74 -32.85 -5.91
N SER A 71 4.67 -32.83 -7.24
CA SER A 71 5.29 -31.76 -8.03
C SER A 71 4.59 -30.42 -7.82
N ILE A 72 3.25 -30.42 -7.81
CA ILE A 72 2.45 -29.24 -7.50
C ILE A 72 2.72 -28.78 -6.07
N GLN A 73 2.80 -29.70 -5.11
CA GLN A 73 3.15 -29.34 -3.74
C GLN A 73 4.46 -28.56 -3.65
N THR A 74 5.51 -29.02 -4.35
CA THR A 74 6.83 -28.37 -4.36
C THR A 74 6.77 -26.98 -5.00
N GLU A 75 6.03 -26.83 -6.09
CA GLU A 75 5.83 -25.55 -6.77
C GLU A 75 5.08 -24.55 -5.89
N LEU A 76 4.01 -25.01 -5.23
CA LEU A 76 3.23 -24.20 -4.30
C LEU A 76 4.06 -23.74 -3.09
N GLU A 77 4.86 -24.62 -2.50
CA GLU A 77 5.79 -24.25 -1.42
C GLU A 77 6.78 -23.18 -1.87
N MET A 78 7.38 -23.33 -3.06
CA MET A 78 8.28 -22.33 -3.63
C MET A 78 7.58 -20.98 -3.84
N ASN A 79 6.38 -20.98 -4.40
CA ASN A 79 5.59 -19.77 -4.64
C ASN A 79 5.18 -19.08 -3.33
N LEU A 80 4.85 -19.85 -2.31
CA LEU A 80 4.54 -19.36 -0.97
C LEU A 80 5.75 -18.73 -0.26
N HIS A 81 6.95 -19.25 -0.48
CA HIS A 81 8.19 -18.60 -0.01
C HIS A 81 8.50 -17.33 -0.79
N LYS A 82 8.31 -17.35 -2.11
CA LYS A 82 8.51 -16.19 -2.99
C LYS A 82 7.60 -15.02 -2.59
N THR A 83 6.32 -15.27 -2.30
CA THR A 83 5.41 -14.19 -1.87
C THR A 83 5.79 -13.58 -0.53
N ARG A 84 6.41 -14.34 0.39
CA ARG A 84 6.96 -13.77 1.63
C ARG A 84 8.16 -12.85 1.38
N LEU A 85 9.03 -13.20 0.45
CA LEU A 85 10.15 -12.34 0.05
C LEU A 85 9.64 -11.05 -0.60
N LEU A 86 8.70 -11.16 -1.55
CA LEU A 86 8.07 -10.01 -2.18
C LEU A 86 7.35 -9.10 -1.17
N LEU A 87 6.69 -9.69 -0.16
CA LEU A 87 6.02 -8.91 0.89
C LEU A 87 7.03 -8.13 1.74
N ALA A 88 8.18 -8.74 2.08
CA ALA A 88 9.25 -8.04 2.77
C ALA A 88 9.86 -6.92 1.91
N GLU A 89 10.03 -7.15 0.60
CA GLU A 89 10.45 -6.11 -0.34
C GLU A 89 9.43 -4.97 -0.43
N ALA A 90 8.13 -5.29 -0.42
CA ALA A 90 7.05 -4.31 -0.47
C ALA A 90 7.04 -3.42 0.78
N TYR A 91 7.23 -4.01 1.98
CA TYR A 91 7.40 -3.23 3.21
C TYR A 91 8.62 -2.32 3.15
N ASN A 92 9.76 -2.82 2.67
CA ASN A 92 10.96 -1.98 2.54
C ASN A 92 10.76 -0.84 1.52
N ALA A 93 10.03 -1.07 0.42
CA ALA A 93 9.72 -0.05 -0.57
C ALA A 93 8.72 1.00 -0.02
N GLU A 94 7.74 0.55 0.76
CA GLU A 94 6.79 1.40 1.47
C GLU A 94 7.49 2.31 2.47
N GLU A 95 8.41 1.77 3.29
CA GLU A 95 9.25 2.55 4.20
C GLU A 95 10.11 3.62 3.49
N ARG A 96 10.47 3.38 2.22
CA ARG A 96 11.21 4.33 1.37
C ARG A 96 10.31 5.31 0.60
N GLY A 97 8.98 5.15 0.64
CA GLY A 97 8.03 5.95 -0.13
C GLY A 97 8.03 5.65 -1.64
N GLU A 98 8.49 4.46 -2.05
CA GLU A 98 8.57 4.03 -3.46
C GLU A 98 7.23 3.45 -3.95
N GLU A 99 6.21 4.30 -4.10
CA GLU A 99 4.83 3.85 -4.34
C GLU A 99 4.64 2.97 -5.58
N GLU A 100 5.31 3.29 -6.70
CA GLU A 100 5.26 2.48 -7.92
C GLU A 100 5.85 1.08 -7.69
N THR A 101 6.92 0.99 -6.91
CA THR A 101 7.53 -0.29 -6.56
C THR A 101 6.63 -1.10 -5.63
N VAL A 102 5.94 -0.45 -4.69
CA VAL A 102 4.93 -1.10 -3.84
C VAL A 102 3.81 -1.69 -4.69
N ASP A 103 3.26 -0.93 -5.62
CA ASP A 103 2.15 -1.39 -6.49
C ASP A 103 2.56 -2.58 -7.37
N GLU A 104 3.74 -2.53 -7.96
CA GLU A 104 4.29 -3.64 -8.75
C GLU A 104 4.47 -4.92 -7.93
N LEU A 105 5.04 -4.79 -6.73
CA LEU A 105 5.29 -5.92 -5.84
C LEU A 105 3.97 -6.52 -5.34
N VAL A 106 3.01 -5.69 -4.96
CA VAL A 106 1.69 -6.14 -4.51
C VAL A 106 0.92 -6.82 -5.64
N THR A 107 0.96 -6.29 -6.86
CA THR A 107 0.36 -6.94 -8.03
C THR A 107 0.97 -8.33 -8.28
N LYS A 108 2.29 -8.47 -8.17
CA LYS A 108 2.98 -9.78 -8.27
C LYS A 108 2.54 -10.74 -7.16
N ILE A 109 2.42 -10.25 -5.92
CA ILE A 109 1.93 -11.06 -4.79
C ILE A 109 0.53 -11.58 -5.08
N PHE A 110 -0.39 -10.72 -5.52
CA PHE A 110 -1.77 -11.14 -5.81
C PHE A 110 -1.81 -12.22 -6.88
N GLY A 111 -1.11 -12.06 -8.00
CA GLY A 111 -1.07 -13.07 -9.06
C GLY A 111 -0.56 -14.44 -8.57
N ILE A 112 0.50 -14.45 -7.77
CA ILE A 112 1.05 -15.72 -7.23
C ILE A 112 0.08 -16.33 -6.20
N THR A 113 -0.50 -15.53 -5.31
CA THR A 113 -1.46 -16.03 -4.30
C THR A 113 -2.74 -16.56 -4.93
N GLU A 114 -3.24 -15.96 -6.02
CA GLU A 114 -4.39 -16.47 -6.77
C GLU A 114 -4.09 -17.85 -7.37
N GLN A 115 -2.92 -18.01 -8.01
CA GLN A 115 -2.48 -19.31 -8.52
C GLN A 115 -2.41 -20.37 -7.41
N ILE A 116 -1.80 -20.03 -6.26
CA ILE A 116 -1.72 -20.95 -5.12
C ILE A 116 -3.12 -21.36 -4.65
N LEU A 117 -4.06 -20.42 -4.56
CA LEU A 117 -5.43 -20.70 -4.12
C LEU A 117 -6.16 -21.64 -5.08
N ILE A 118 -5.97 -21.48 -6.39
CA ILE A 118 -6.57 -22.33 -7.42
C ILE A 118 -6.01 -23.75 -7.30
N GLU A 119 -4.69 -23.88 -7.40
CA GLU A 119 -4.00 -25.18 -7.43
C GLU A 119 -4.11 -25.95 -6.12
N SER A 120 -4.15 -25.27 -4.97
CA SER A 120 -4.36 -25.93 -3.67
C SER A 120 -5.75 -26.57 -3.55
N ARG A 121 -6.72 -26.11 -4.35
CA ARG A 121 -8.09 -26.63 -4.36
C ARG A 121 -8.34 -27.63 -5.48
N GLU A 122 -7.37 -27.81 -6.38
CA GLU A 122 -7.49 -28.81 -7.44
C GLU A 122 -7.39 -30.22 -6.84
N PRO A 123 -8.41 -31.07 -7.03
CA PRO A 123 -8.40 -32.41 -6.48
C PRO A 123 -7.40 -33.28 -7.24
N LYS A 124 -6.77 -34.19 -6.49
CA LYS A 124 -5.99 -35.30 -7.04
C LYS A 124 -6.81 -36.13 -8.04
N LYS A 125 -6.29 -36.25 -9.25
CA LYS A 125 -6.83 -37.13 -10.31
C LYS A 125 -6.41 -38.58 -10.09
#